data_AF-A0A7S0RLB8-F1
#
_entry.id   AF-A0A7S0RLB8-F1
#
_cell.length_a   1.000
_cell.length_b   1.000
_cell.length_c   1.000
_cell.angle_alpha   90.00
_cell.angle_beta   90.00
_cell.angle_gamma   90.00
#
_symmetry.space_group_name_H-M   'P 1'
#
loop_
_entity.id
_entity.type
_entity.pdbx_description
1 polymer ?
#
loop_
_entity_poly.entity_id
_entity_poly.type
_entity_poly.pdbx_seq_one_letter_code
_entity_poly.pdbx_strand_id
1 'polypeptide(L)'
;GSSAVVVGTAGGRSYSAAQVIVTVPVGVLQRGTIAFTPPLPQRKADAIAALGMGVLDKVVMVFSHRFWEQETGGCHWVTRVTSPPGHWSEFLDISKELGAPCLVALTAGSFAAAQEQRTDAEVTAGVMAALRSVWGQGAPNPTEVHVSRWAANPWSRGAYPHIRPGCPADAFTAMARSLHKKVFFAGDGTHQKYPATVHGAILSGQREADAVLSARHSATAQGVTAGCDTGASNSSRDHSAASTPRAIITLRPPGAGSKNGQKPTETAGNGHKTRSGGGVSFGGYTGDPLKYVGVWAYDRPVVRTEKEQALIDEAYEAGYYTAHRERRERLKARKERAARRRLMGESDVETSEEEEEQ
;
A
#
# COMPACT_ATOMS: atom_id res chain seq x y z
N GLY A 1 -17.49 -29.13 12.54
CA GLY A 1 -17.95 -27.73 12.61
C GLY A 1 -16.77 -26.80 12.36
N SER A 2 -16.82 -25.98 11.31
CA SER A 2 -15.68 -25.12 10.94
C SER A 2 -15.53 -23.95 11.93
N SER A 3 -14.38 -23.85 12.60
CA SER A 3 -14.09 -22.78 13.56
C SER A 3 -14.19 -21.38 12.92
N ALA A 4 -14.91 -20.44 13.53
CA ALA A 4 -14.94 -19.06 13.08
C ALA A 4 -13.58 -18.36 13.32
N VAL A 5 -13.28 -17.34 12.51
CA VAL A 5 -12.21 -16.37 12.77
C VAL A 5 -12.73 -15.33 13.76
N VAL A 6 -11.94 -15.06 14.79
CA VAL A 6 -12.26 -14.07 15.83
C VAL A 6 -11.33 -12.87 15.69
N VAL A 7 -11.89 -11.67 15.59
CA VAL A 7 -11.14 -10.41 15.49
C VAL A 7 -11.35 -9.59 16.76
N GLY A 8 -10.29 -9.45 17.55
CA GLY A 8 -10.26 -8.60 18.75
C GLY A 8 -9.74 -7.20 18.43
N THR A 9 -10.42 -6.18 18.94
CA THR A 9 -9.98 -4.78 18.86
C THR A 9 -9.24 -4.36 20.14
N ALA A 10 -8.42 -3.31 20.05
CA ALA A 10 -7.69 -2.79 21.21
C ALA A 10 -8.63 -2.29 22.34
N GLY A 11 -9.88 -1.93 22.01
CA GLY A 11 -10.90 -1.54 22.99
C GLY A 11 -11.69 -2.72 23.60
N GLY A 12 -11.22 -3.96 23.45
CA GLY A 12 -11.83 -5.15 24.05
C GLY A 12 -13.05 -5.72 23.29
N ARG A 13 -13.53 -5.05 22.24
CA ARG A 13 -14.61 -5.59 21.39
C ARG A 13 -14.08 -6.75 20.55
N SER A 14 -14.92 -7.76 20.35
CA SER A 14 -14.63 -8.95 19.56
C SER A 14 -15.69 -9.16 18.48
N TYR A 15 -15.25 -9.56 17.30
CA TYR A 15 -16.10 -9.89 16.15
C TYR A 15 -15.81 -11.33 15.72
N SER A 16 -16.83 -12.05 15.25
CA SER A 16 -16.69 -13.41 14.75
C SER A 16 -17.21 -13.49 13.32
N ALA A 17 -16.45 -14.12 12.43
CA ALA A 17 -16.82 -14.31 11.03
C ALA A 17 -16.29 -15.65 10.51
N ALA A 18 -16.92 -16.20 9.47
CA ALA A 18 -16.40 -17.41 8.82
C ALA A 18 -15.04 -17.16 8.14
N GLN A 19 -14.86 -15.96 7.59
CA GLN A 19 -13.69 -15.52 6.83
C GLN A 19 -13.43 -14.03 7.08
N VAL A 20 -12.18 -13.58 6.95
CA VAL A 20 -11.74 -12.20 7.13
C VAL A 20 -10.81 -11.80 5.97
N ILE A 21 -10.96 -10.59 5.45
CA ILE A 21 -9.99 -9.96 4.53
C ILE A 21 -9.19 -8.91 5.32
N VAL A 22 -7.87 -9.03 5.29
CA VAL A 22 -6.93 -8.09 5.91
C VAL A 22 -6.41 -7.15 4.84
N THR A 23 -6.64 -5.85 5.02
CA THR A 23 -6.24 -4.79 4.08
C THR A 23 -5.34 -3.73 4.69
N VAL A 24 -4.68 -4.06 5.82
CA VAL A 24 -3.81 -3.10 6.49
C VAL A 24 -2.49 -2.91 5.71
N PRO A 25 -1.89 -1.71 5.75
CA PRO A 25 -0.64 -1.44 5.05
C PRO A 25 0.52 -2.34 5.47
N VAL A 26 1.48 -2.54 4.55
CA VAL A 26 2.69 -3.34 4.82
C VAL A 26 3.44 -2.84 6.05
N GLY A 27 3.58 -1.52 6.22
CA GLY A 27 4.23 -0.93 7.39
C GLY A 27 3.53 -1.26 8.73
N VAL A 28 2.21 -1.43 8.73
CA VAL A 28 1.44 -1.85 9.92
C VAL A 28 1.72 -3.32 10.25
N LEU A 29 1.79 -4.18 9.23
CA LEU A 29 2.16 -5.59 9.39
C LEU A 29 3.59 -5.74 9.90
N GLN A 30 4.53 -4.96 9.36
CA GLN A 30 5.93 -4.93 9.81
C GLN A 30 6.07 -4.52 11.28
N ARG A 31 5.21 -3.61 11.75
CA ARG A 31 5.23 -3.18 13.16
C ARG A 31 4.72 -4.26 14.12
N GLY A 32 4.05 -5.31 13.63
CA GLY A 32 3.48 -6.35 14.47
C GLY A 32 2.32 -5.84 15.34
N THR A 33 1.65 -4.75 14.91
CA THR A 33 0.49 -4.19 15.61
C THR A 33 -0.69 -5.17 15.63
N ILE A 34 -0.72 -6.13 14.69
CA ILE A 34 -1.74 -7.17 14.62
C ILE A 34 -1.11 -8.50 15.01
N ALA A 35 -1.62 -9.12 16.09
CA ALA A 35 -1.25 -10.47 16.47
C ALA A 35 -2.12 -11.48 15.72
N PHE A 36 -1.48 -12.43 15.05
CA PHE A 36 -2.13 -13.58 14.43
C PHE A 36 -1.90 -14.82 15.30
N THR A 37 -2.96 -15.52 15.66
CA THR A 37 -2.91 -16.82 16.32
C THR A 37 -3.72 -17.80 15.48
N PRO A 38 -3.15 -18.88 14.92
CA PRO A 38 -1.72 -19.20 14.93
C PRO A 38 -0.88 -18.11 14.21
N PRO A 39 0.44 -18.04 14.49
CA PRO A 39 1.34 -17.10 13.83
C PRO A 39 1.32 -17.23 12.30
N LEU A 40 1.72 -16.16 11.61
CA LEU A 40 1.83 -16.17 10.15
C LEU A 40 2.87 -17.22 9.71
N PRO A 41 2.63 -17.95 8.60
CA PRO A 41 3.64 -18.85 8.03
C PRO A 41 4.92 -18.10 7.70
N GLN A 42 6.08 -18.76 7.88
CA GLN A 42 7.40 -18.15 7.72
C GLN A 42 7.54 -17.39 6.39
N ARG A 43 7.09 -17.99 5.27
CA ARG A 43 7.16 -17.35 3.95
C ARG A 43 6.42 -16.01 3.87
N LYS A 44 5.29 -15.86 4.58
CA LYS A 44 4.56 -14.60 4.63
C LYS A 44 5.27 -13.59 5.55
N ALA A 45 5.80 -14.05 6.69
CA ALA A 45 6.59 -13.20 7.58
C ALA A 45 7.84 -12.65 6.86
N ASP A 46 8.54 -13.48 6.09
CA ASP A 46 9.70 -13.08 5.29
C ASP A 46 9.32 -12.06 4.23
N ALA A 47 8.18 -12.23 3.56
CA ALA A 47 7.70 -11.26 2.56
C ALA A 47 7.34 -9.91 3.18
N ILE A 48 6.66 -9.92 4.34
CA ILE A 48 6.37 -8.70 5.12
C ILE A 48 7.67 -7.99 5.48
N ALA A 49 8.67 -8.74 5.95
CA ALA A 49 9.96 -8.19 6.33
C ALA A 49 10.74 -7.68 5.11
N ALA A 50 10.74 -8.39 3.99
CA ALA A 50 11.55 -8.08 2.81
C ALA A 50 11.09 -6.82 2.07
N LEU A 51 9.78 -6.60 1.95
CA LEU A 51 9.23 -5.39 1.32
C LEU A 51 9.68 -4.13 2.08
N GLY A 52 9.96 -3.07 1.35
CA GLY A 52 10.20 -1.76 1.93
C GLY A 52 8.89 -1.00 2.06
N MET A 53 8.81 -0.09 3.03
CA MET A 53 7.73 0.87 3.14
C MET A 53 8.31 2.26 2.90
N GLY A 54 7.96 2.86 1.76
CA GLY A 54 8.48 4.16 1.35
C GLY A 54 7.88 5.30 2.18
N VAL A 55 8.56 6.44 2.21
CA VAL A 55 8.07 7.67 2.82
C VAL A 55 7.98 8.73 1.73
N LEU A 56 6.78 9.27 1.56
CA LEU A 56 6.50 10.44 0.74
C LEU A 56 5.45 11.27 1.47
N ASP A 57 5.82 12.49 1.83
CA ASP A 57 4.94 13.46 2.47
C ASP A 57 4.66 14.64 1.57
N LYS A 58 3.52 15.28 1.82
CA LYS A 58 3.00 16.42 1.08
C LYS A 58 2.90 17.62 1.99
N VAL A 59 3.27 18.79 1.45
CA VAL A 59 2.93 20.09 2.04
C VAL A 59 1.98 20.79 1.09
N VAL A 60 0.71 20.81 1.46
CA VAL A 60 -0.36 21.48 0.71
C VAL A 60 -0.43 22.92 1.20
N MET A 61 -0.34 23.88 0.29
CA MET A 61 -0.28 25.31 0.61
C MET A 61 -1.29 26.05 -0.25
N VAL A 62 -2.26 26.70 0.40
CA VAL A 62 -3.22 27.58 -0.26
C VAL A 62 -2.72 29.02 -0.16
N PHE A 63 -2.79 29.78 -1.25
CA PHE A 63 -2.32 31.16 -1.35
C PHE A 63 -3.45 32.10 -1.74
N SER A 64 -3.21 33.41 -1.58
CA SER A 64 -4.17 34.45 -1.98
C SER A 64 -4.34 34.57 -3.49
N HIS A 65 -3.32 34.21 -4.27
CA HIS A 65 -3.32 34.23 -5.74
C HIS A 65 -2.23 33.28 -6.28
N ARG A 66 -2.33 32.92 -7.56
CA ARG A 66 -1.37 32.04 -8.26
C ARG A 66 -0.13 32.84 -8.67
N PHE A 67 0.71 33.19 -7.70
CA PHE A 67 1.91 34.01 -7.93
C PHE A 67 2.95 33.36 -8.87
N TRP A 68 2.80 32.07 -9.18
CA TRP A 68 3.68 31.31 -10.06
C TRP A 68 3.23 31.27 -11.53
N GLU A 69 2.04 31.79 -11.86
CA GLU A 69 1.40 31.60 -13.16
C GLU A 69 2.18 32.20 -14.33
N GLN A 70 2.82 33.35 -14.14
CA GLN A 70 3.58 34.03 -15.20
C GLN A 70 4.83 33.25 -15.60
N GLU A 71 5.55 32.70 -14.62
CA GLU A 71 6.80 31.96 -14.83
C GLU A 71 6.56 30.52 -15.27
N THR A 72 5.45 29.89 -14.85
CA THR A 72 5.15 28.52 -15.26
C THR A 72 4.44 28.46 -16.60
N GLY A 73 3.87 29.55 -17.12
CA GLY A 73 3.19 29.55 -18.41
C GLY A 73 2.06 28.52 -18.51
N GLY A 74 1.33 28.29 -17.41
CA GLY A 74 0.27 27.27 -17.31
C GLY A 74 0.74 25.87 -16.92
N CYS A 75 2.04 25.68 -16.68
CA CYS A 75 2.54 24.37 -16.27
C CYS A 75 2.12 24.00 -14.85
N HIS A 76 1.66 22.75 -14.70
CA HIS A 76 1.16 22.21 -13.45
C HIS A 76 2.23 21.57 -12.58
N TRP A 77 3.43 21.32 -13.11
CA TRP A 77 4.52 20.68 -12.39
C TRP A 77 5.81 21.49 -12.54
N VAL A 78 6.38 21.86 -11.40
CA VAL A 78 7.63 22.60 -11.29
C VAL A 78 8.65 21.76 -10.54
N THR A 79 9.79 21.51 -11.16
CA THR A 79 10.89 20.75 -10.57
C THR A 79 12.11 21.63 -10.37
N ARG A 80 12.75 21.56 -9.21
CA ARG A 80 13.99 22.28 -8.89
C ARG A 80 15.16 21.31 -8.70
N VAL A 81 16.27 21.60 -9.37
CA VAL A 81 17.55 20.94 -9.07
C VAL A 81 18.07 21.47 -7.73
N THR A 82 18.36 20.57 -6.80
CA THR A 82 18.61 20.93 -5.40
C THR A 82 19.93 20.34 -4.92
N SER A 83 20.61 21.09 -4.06
CA SER A 83 21.75 20.62 -3.27
C SER A 83 21.44 20.92 -1.80
N PRO A 84 21.17 19.92 -0.95
CA PRO A 84 21.20 18.48 -1.22
C PRO A 84 20.11 17.98 -2.20
N PRO A 85 20.34 16.88 -2.95
CA PRO A 85 19.35 16.33 -3.87
C PRO A 85 18.04 15.90 -3.20
N GLY A 86 16.91 16.16 -3.86
CA GLY A 86 15.58 15.71 -3.44
C GLY A 86 14.91 16.55 -2.35
N HIS A 87 15.52 17.66 -1.94
CA HIS A 87 14.97 18.56 -0.92
C HIS A 87 14.06 19.60 -1.58
N TRP A 88 12.74 19.50 -1.35
CA TRP A 88 11.74 20.41 -1.93
C TRP A 88 11.85 20.51 -3.45
N SER A 89 12.09 19.39 -4.12
CA SER A 89 12.42 19.36 -5.54
C SER A 89 11.21 19.44 -6.44
N GLU A 90 10.01 19.17 -5.96
CA GLU A 90 8.81 19.05 -6.81
C GLU A 90 7.62 19.79 -6.21
N PHE A 91 6.97 20.61 -7.03
CA PHE A 91 5.76 21.35 -6.71
C PHE A 91 4.70 21.10 -7.78
N LEU A 92 3.48 20.79 -7.34
CA LEU A 92 2.33 20.60 -8.21
C LEU A 92 1.31 21.70 -7.97
N ASP A 93 0.88 22.35 -9.05
CA ASP A 93 -0.28 23.24 -9.05
C ASP A 93 -1.56 22.42 -9.17
N ILE A 94 -2.32 22.36 -8.08
CA ILE A 94 -3.63 21.70 -8.00
C ILE A 94 -4.79 22.71 -7.91
N SER A 95 -4.56 23.94 -8.37
CA SER A 95 -5.54 25.01 -8.19
C SER A 95 -6.87 24.73 -8.87
N LYS A 96 -6.83 23.99 -9.99
CA LYS A 96 -8.02 23.60 -10.75
C LYS A 96 -8.85 22.58 -9.98
N GLU A 97 -8.21 21.60 -9.36
CA GLU A 97 -8.84 20.52 -8.60
C GLU A 97 -9.45 21.05 -7.30
N LEU A 98 -8.79 22.00 -6.65
CA LEU A 98 -9.24 22.57 -5.38
C LEU A 98 -10.15 23.80 -5.54
N GLY A 99 -10.17 24.42 -6.73
CA GLY A 99 -10.87 25.69 -6.95
C GLY A 99 -10.25 26.88 -6.20
N ALA A 100 -8.99 26.77 -5.78
CA ALA A 100 -8.27 27.79 -5.01
C ALA A 100 -6.77 27.77 -5.35
N PRO A 101 -6.02 28.90 -5.31
CA PRO A 101 -4.59 28.93 -5.62
C PRO A 101 -3.79 28.00 -4.69
N CYS A 102 -3.38 26.84 -5.18
CA CYS A 102 -2.82 25.79 -4.33
C CYS A 102 -1.62 25.10 -4.97
N LEU A 103 -0.51 25.08 -4.23
CA LEU A 103 0.66 24.27 -4.53
C LEU A 103 0.80 23.11 -3.55
N VAL A 104 1.22 21.96 -4.05
CA VAL A 104 1.63 20.80 -3.24
C VAL A 104 3.11 20.58 -3.44
N ALA A 105 3.90 20.72 -2.38
CA ALA A 105 5.29 20.28 -2.39
C ALA A 105 5.37 18.79 -2.05
N LEU A 106 6.12 18.01 -2.85
CA LEU A 106 6.41 16.61 -2.57
C LEU A 106 7.78 16.48 -1.90
N THR A 107 7.81 15.67 -0.84
CA THR A 107 9.03 15.33 -0.11
C THR A 107 9.12 13.82 -0.01
N ALA A 108 10.28 13.24 -0.25
CA ALA A 108 10.44 11.79 -0.30
C ALA A 108 11.71 11.30 0.41
N GLY A 109 11.76 9.99 0.66
CA GLY A 109 12.96 9.30 1.13
C GLY A 109 13.42 9.77 2.51
N SER A 110 14.74 9.88 2.69
CA SER A 110 15.36 10.30 3.96
C SER A 110 14.99 11.72 4.35
N PHE A 111 14.77 12.61 3.38
CA PHE A 111 14.35 13.98 3.63
C PHE A 111 12.96 14.04 4.26
N ALA A 112 11.97 13.33 3.68
CA ALA A 112 10.63 13.23 4.26
C ALA A 112 10.66 12.57 5.64
N ALA A 113 11.42 11.48 5.80
CA ALA A 113 11.54 10.80 7.09
C ALA A 113 12.12 11.71 8.20
N ALA A 114 13.11 12.55 7.88
CA ALA A 114 13.64 13.52 8.82
C ALA A 114 12.67 14.69 9.07
N GLN A 115 11.89 15.07 8.07
CA GLN A 115 10.88 16.13 8.16
C GLN A 115 9.76 15.81 9.16
N GLU A 116 9.36 14.55 9.30
CA GLU A 116 8.26 14.17 10.21
C GLU A 116 8.50 14.56 11.68
N GLN A 117 9.77 14.75 12.07
CA GLN A 117 10.16 15.17 13.42
C GLN A 117 10.10 16.69 13.62
N ARG A 118 9.85 17.46 12.56
CA ARG A 118 9.77 18.92 12.59
C ARG A 118 8.34 19.39 12.81
N THR A 119 8.20 20.58 13.37
CA THR A 119 6.91 21.27 13.50
C THR A 119 6.40 21.76 12.14
N ASP A 120 5.08 21.91 11.99
CA ASP A 120 4.50 22.45 10.75
C ASP A 120 5.08 23.82 10.39
N ALA A 121 5.40 24.66 11.38
CA ALA A 121 6.02 25.96 11.16
C ALA A 121 7.43 25.86 10.56
N GLU A 122 8.27 24.94 11.04
CA GLU A 122 9.61 24.71 10.49
C GLU A 122 9.55 24.12 9.07
N VAL A 123 8.61 23.21 8.83
CA VAL A 123 8.36 22.65 7.50
C VAL A 123 7.89 23.75 6.54
N THR A 124 6.93 24.57 6.98
CA THR A 124 6.40 25.71 6.23
C THR A 124 7.51 26.72 5.90
N ALA A 125 8.35 27.06 6.87
CA ALA A 125 9.49 27.95 6.64
C ALA A 125 10.47 27.37 5.60
N GLY A 126 10.76 26.07 5.68
CA GLY A 126 11.63 25.37 4.73
C GLY A 126 11.08 25.38 3.30
N VAL A 127 9.81 25.03 3.12
CA VAL A 127 9.18 25.04 1.79
C VAL A 127 9.02 26.47 1.25
N MET A 128 8.72 27.45 2.11
CA MET A 128 8.63 28.85 1.69
C MET A 128 9.98 29.43 1.27
N ALA A 129 11.08 29.05 1.93
CA ALA A 129 12.43 29.41 1.49
C ALA A 129 12.72 28.83 0.09
N ALA A 130 12.29 27.60 -0.16
CA ALA A 130 12.40 26.92 -1.45
C ALA A 130 11.51 27.56 -2.55
N LEU A 131 10.29 28.01 -2.22
CA LEU A 131 9.45 28.75 -3.17
C LEU A 131 10.07 30.12 -3.49
N ARG A 132 10.54 30.85 -2.48
CA ARG A 132 11.17 32.18 -2.64
C ARG A 132 12.50 32.12 -3.40
N SER A 133 13.18 30.97 -3.44
CA SER A 133 14.37 30.81 -4.28
C SER A 133 14.03 30.69 -5.77
N VAL A 134 12.78 30.34 -6.11
CA VAL A 134 12.30 30.20 -7.49
C VAL A 134 11.60 31.48 -7.94
N TRP A 135 10.61 31.94 -7.17
CA TRP A 135 9.74 33.09 -7.53
C TRP A 135 10.09 34.39 -6.79
N GLY A 136 11.24 34.42 -6.11
CA GLY A 136 11.71 35.60 -5.39
C GLY A 136 10.90 35.93 -4.12
N GLN A 137 11.22 37.08 -3.53
CA GLN A 137 10.59 37.51 -2.26
C GLN A 137 9.12 37.94 -2.39
N GLY A 138 8.63 38.08 -3.62
CA GLY A 138 7.24 38.40 -3.93
C GLY A 138 6.26 37.25 -3.67
N ALA A 139 6.74 36.01 -3.49
CA ALA A 139 5.89 34.88 -3.12
C ALA A 139 5.19 35.15 -1.77
N PRO A 140 3.84 35.27 -1.74
CA PRO A 140 3.10 35.52 -0.51
C PRO A 140 3.19 34.32 0.43
N ASN A 141 2.98 34.56 1.73
CA ASN A 141 2.78 33.46 2.65
C ASN A 141 1.45 32.76 2.36
N PRO A 142 1.37 31.44 2.56
CA PRO A 142 0.13 30.70 2.40
C PRO A 142 -0.89 31.12 3.46
N THR A 143 -2.16 31.13 3.08
CA THR A 143 -3.30 31.34 3.97
C THR A 143 -3.65 30.08 4.75
N GLU A 144 -3.31 28.91 4.21
CA GLU A 144 -3.54 27.60 4.83
C GLU A 144 -2.42 26.63 4.45
N VAL A 145 -1.99 25.82 5.41
CA VAL A 145 -0.95 24.82 5.21
C VAL A 145 -1.34 23.50 5.87
N HIS A 146 -1.18 22.40 5.15
CA HIS A 146 -1.32 21.04 5.68
C HIS A 146 -0.06 20.23 5.38
N VAL A 147 0.54 19.66 6.43
CA VAL A 147 1.73 18.81 6.33
C VAL A 147 1.36 17.37 6.67
N SER A 148 1.52 16.45 5.72
CA SER A 148 1.35 15.02 6.02
C SER A 148 2.54 14.43 6.77
N ARG A 149 2.29 13.37 7.54
CA ARG A 149 3.30 12.54 8.22
C ARG A 149 2.90 11.07 8.15
N TRP A 150 3.04 10.46 6.98
CA TRP A 150 2.53 9.11 6.70
C TRP A 150 3.27 8.00 7.43
N ALA A 151 4.57 8.13 7.67
CA ALA A 151 5.36 7.17 8.44
C ALA A 151 5.11 7.27 9.95
N ALA A 152 4.85 8.48 10.46
CA ALA A 152 4.44 8.69 11.85
C ALA A 152 3.03 8.16 12.13
N ASN A 153 2.13 8.19 11.14
CA ASN A 153 0.77 7.69 11.28
C ASN A 153 0.76 6.20 11.68
N PRO A 154 0.20 5.84 12.86
CA PRO A 154 0.25 4.47 13.37
C PRO A 154 -0.51 3.45 12.52
N TRP A 155 -1.43 3.92 11.67
CA TRP A 155 -2.30 3.10 10.82
C TRP A 155 -1.82 3.00 9.36
N SER A 156 -0.80 3.76 8.99
CA SER A 156 -0.18 3.71 7.67
C SER A 156 1.27 3.22 7.74
N ARG A 157 2.07 3.80 8.66
CA ARG A 157 3.50 3.48 8.85
C ARG A 157 4.32 3.65 7.57
N GLY A 158 3.92 4.58 6.71
CA GLY A 158 4.58 4.95 5.47
C GLY A 158 3.56 5.31 4.39
N ALA A 159 4.07 5.65 3.20
CA ALA A 159 3.27 6.02 2.04
C ALA A 159 2.83 4.78 1.24
N TYR A 160 3.78 4.10 0.57
CA TYR A 160 3.51 2.91 -0.26
C TYR A 160 4.66 1.90 -0.23
N PRO A 161 4.39 0.60 -0.51
CA PRO A 161 5.41 -0.44 -0.51
C PRO A 161 6.35 -0.32 -1.72
N HIS A 162 7.59 -0.78 -1.56
CA HIS A 162 8.57 -0.87 -2.64
C HIS A 162 9.46 -2.12 -2.50
N ILE A 163 10.11 -2.50 -3.59
CA ILE A 163 11.06 -3.62 -3.62
C ILE A 163 12.41 -3.12 -3.11
N ARG A 164 12.87 -3.64 -1.97
CA ARG A 164 14.23 -3.37 -1.48
C ARG A 164 15.26 -4.24 -2.20
N PRO A 165 16.54 -3.83 -2.25
CA PRO A 165 17.62 -4.73 -2.66
C PRO A 165 17.55 -6.05 -1.89
N GLY A 166 17.61 -7.17 -2.61
CA GLY A 166 17.51 -8.51 -2.02
C GLY A 166 16.09 -8.98 -1.69
N CYS A 167 15.04 -8.19 -1.98
CA CYS A 167 13.67 -8.64 -1.82
C CYS A 167 13.35 -9.80 -2.80
N PRO A 168 12.74 -10.90 -2.34
CA PRO A 168 12.33 -12.00 -3.22
C PRO A 168 11.35 -11.54 -4.30
N ALA A 169 11.48 -12.09 -5.51
CA ALA A 169 10.66 -11.72 -6.67
C ALA A 169 9.17 -12.01 -6.47
N ASP A 170 8.83 -13.02 -5.65
CA ASP A 170 7.46 -13.42 -5.34
C ASP A 170 6.91 -12.76 -4.06
N ALA A 171 7.57 -11.75 -3.49
CA ALA A 171 7.18 -11.16 -2.20
C ALA A 171 5.71 -10.68 -2.19
N PHE A 172 5.25 -9.95 -3.22
CA PHE A 172 3.85 -9.53 -3.35
C PHE A 172 2.88 -10.72 -3.45
N THR A 173 3.28 -11.80 -4.09
CA THR A 173 2.49 -13.03 -4.21
C THR A 173 2.42 -13.77 -2.88
N ALA A 174 3.53 -13.86 -2.14
CA ALA A 174 3.56 -14.38 -0.77
C ALA A 174 2.70 -13.53 0.20
N MET A 175 2.67 -12.22 0.01
CA MET A 175 1.77 -11.31 0.73
C MET A 175 0.30 -11.62 0.44
N ALA A 176 -0.06 -11.88 -0.82
CA ALA A 176 -1.44 -12.19 -1.24
C ALA A 176 -1.95 -13.58 -0.77
N ARG A 177 -1.05 -14.54 -0.49
CA ARG A 177 -1.46 -15.91 -0.10
C ARG A 177 -2.40 -15.91 1.10
N SER A 178 -3.59 -16.52 0.94
CA SER A 178 -4.55 -16.69 2.03
C SER A 178 -4.09 -17.75 3.04
N LEU A 179 -4.63 -17.69 4.26
CA LEU A 179 -4.39 -18.66 5.33
C LEU A 179 -5.61 -19.53 5.51
N HIS A 180 -5.45 -20.83 5.26
CA HIS A 180 -6.50 -21.85 5.45
C HIS A 180 -7.85 -21.50 4.79
N LYS A 181 -7.85 -20.72 3.69
CA LYS A 181 -9.05 -20.17 3.03
C LYS A 181 -9.99 -19.40 3.98
N LYS A 182 -9.46 -18.88 5.09
CA LYS A 182 -10.18 -18.14 6.14
C LYS A 182 -9.70 -16.72 6.30
N VAL A 183 -8.40 -16.47 6.17
CA VAL A 183 -7.83 -15.13 6.25
C VAL A 183 -7.21 -14.78 4.90
N PHE A 184 -7.73 -13.77 4.24
CA PHE A 184 -7.31 -13.30 2.93
C PHE A 184 -6.58 -11.96 3.06
N PHE A 185 -5.74 -11.61 2.09
CA PHE A 185 -4.92 -10.40 2.14
C PHE A 185 -5.08 -9.61 0.84
N ALA A 186 -5.51 -8.36 0.97
CA ALA A 186 -5.63 -7.41 -0.13
C ALA A 186 -4.91 -6.10 0.23
N GLY A 187 -4.77 -5.22 -0.74
CA GLY A 187 -4.02 -3.97 -0.65
C GLY A 187 -2.94 -3.89 -1.74
N ASP A 188 -2.42 -2.70 -1.94
CA ASP A 188 -1.33 -2.40 -2.87
C ASP A 188 -0.08 -3.26 -2.63
N GLY A 189 0.19 -3.61 -1.36
CA GLY A 189 1.23 -4.57 -0.94
C GLY A 189 0.97 -6.04 -1.30
N THR A 190 -0.09 -6.34 -2.05
CA THR A 190 -0.48 -7.69 -2.48
C THR A 190 -0.69 -7.81 -3.99
N HIS A 191 -0.36 -6.77 -4.77
CA HIS A 191 -0.57 -6.74 -6.22
C HIS A 191 0.75 -6.64 -6.98
N GLN A 192 1.30 -7.77 -7.44
CA GLN A 192 2.64 -7.83 -8.04
C GLN A 192 2.80 -6.92 -9.28
N LYS A 193 1.77 -6.80 -10.12
CA LYS A 193 1.84 -5.99 -11.35
C LYS A 193 1.66 -4.49 -11.14
N TYR A 194 0.97 -4.10 -10.07
CA TYR A 194 0.60 -2.70 -9.79
C TYR A 194 0.76 -2.39 -8.29
N PRO A 195 1.97 -2.57 -7.73
CA PRO A 195 2.21 -2.20 -6.35
C PRO A 195 2.14 -0.68 -6.18
N ALA A 196 1.93 -0.21 -4.95
CA ALA A 196 1.94 1.22 -4.60
C ALA A 196 0.83 2.09 -5.22
N THR A 197 -0.12 1.52 -5.97
CA THR A 197 -1.19 2.29 -6.63
C THR A 197 -2.56 2.02 -6.03
N VAL A 198 -3.44 3.02 -6.13
CA VAL A 198 -4.86 2.90 -5.74
C VAL A 198 -5.55 1.82 -6.56
N HIS A 199 -5.33 1.77 -7.87
CA HIS A 199 -5.95 0.74 -8.72
C HIS A 199 -5.44 -0.67 -8.40
N GLY A 200 -4.16 -0.84 -8.03
CA GLY A 200 -3.63 -2.12 -7.55
C GLY A 200 -4.33 -2.59 -6.28
N ALA A 201 -4.57 -1.66 -5.34
CA ALA A 201 -5.35 -1.94 -4.13
C ALA A 201 -6.80 -2.36 -4.45
N ILE A 202 -7.49 -1.64 -5.34
CA ILE A 202 -8.87 -1.96 -5.77
C ILE A 202 -8.93 -3.36 -6.41
N LEU A 203 -8.05 -3.64 -7.38
CA LEU A 203 -8.00 -4.92 -8.10
C LEU A 203 -7.71 -6.08 -7.13
N SER A 204 -6.80 -5.87 -6.16
CA SER A 204 -6.54 -6.89 -5.14
C SER A 204 -7.75 -7.15 -4.22
N GLY A 205 -8.53 -6.12 -3.92
CA GLY A 205 -9.76 -6.26 -3.14
C GLY A 205 -10.82 -7.08 -3.88
N GLN A 206 -11.00 -6.81 -5.18
CA GLN A 206 -11.88 -7.60 -6.04
C GLN A 206 -11.43 -9.07 -6.13
N ARG A 207 -10.12 -9.30 -6.30
CA ARG A 207 -9.52 -10.66 -6.31
C ARG A 207 -9.86 -11.44 -5.05
N GLU A 208 -9.67 -10.85 -3.86
CA GLU A 208 -9.96 -11.54 -2.60
C GLU A 208 -11.46 -11.69 -2.33
N ALA A 209 -12.30 -10.75 -2.78
CA ALA A 209 -13.76 -10.88 -2.69
C ALA A 209 -14.26 -12.10 -3.49
N ASP A 210 -13.79 -12.28 -4.72
CA ASP A 210 -14.11 -13.45 -5.55
C ASP A 210 -13.59 -14.76 -4.92
N ALA A 211 -12.40 -14.72 -4.29
CA ALA A 211 -11.84 -15.87 -3.58
C ALA A 211 -12.65 -16.28 -2.34
N VAL A 212 -13.12 -15.29 -1.56
CA VAL A 212 -14.00 -15.49 -0.40
C VAL A 212 -15.31 -16.16 -0.84
N LEU A 213 -15.97 -15.63 -1.88
CA LEU A 213 -17.22 -16.17 -2.40
C LEU A 213 -17.05 -17.61 -2.91
N SER A 214 -15.96 -17.87 -3.64
CA SER A 214 -15.64 -19.21 -4.17
C SER A 214 -15.41 -20.24 -3.06
N ALA A 215 -14.68 -19.86 -2.01
CA ALA A 215 -14.40 -20.74 -0.88
C ALA A 215 -15.67 -21.12 -0.08
N ARG A 216 -16.67 -20.23 -0.04
CA ARG A 216 -17.97 -20.54 0.60
C ARG A 216 -18.75 -21.60 -0.18
N HIS A 217 -18.79 -21.50 -1.51
CA HIS A 217 -19.49 -22.47 -2.35
C HIS A 217 -18.88 -23.88 -2.26
N SER A 218 -17.55 -23.99 -2.17
CA SER A 218 -16.90 -25.29 -1.99
C SER A 218 -17.21 -25.95 -0.64
N ALA A 219 -17.39 -25.16 0.43
CA ALA A 219 -17.74 -25.67 1.75
C ALA A 219 -19.21 -26.12 1.83
N THR A 220 -20.13 -25.42 1.14
CA THR A 220 -21.54 -25.82 1.07
C THR A 220 -21.74 -27.08 0.22
N ALA A 221 -21.02 -27.22 -0.89
CA ALA A 221 -21.11 -28.41 -1.74
C ALA A 221 -20.64 -29.70 -1.03
N GLN A 222 -19.63 -29.62 -0.16
CA GLN A 222 -19.18 -30.77 0.66
C GLN A 222 -20.15 -31.13 1.80
N GLY A 223 -21.04 -30.23 2.20
CA GLY A 223 -22.07 -30.50 3.21
C GLY A 223 -23.31 -31.22 2.67
N VAL A 224 -23.54 -31.19 1.35
CA VAL A 224 -24.72 -31.81 0.71
C VAL A 224 -24.46 -33.28 0.35
N THR A 225 -23.21 -33.71 0.22
CA THR A 225 -22.86 -35.10 -0.10
C THR A 225 -22.75 -36.03 1.12
N ALA A 226 -22.93 -35.52 2.35
CA ALA A 226 -22.85 -36.31 3.59
C ALA A 226 -24.22 -36.83 4.07
N GLY A 227 -25.18 -37.00 3.15
CA GLY A 227 -26.57 -37.36 3.44
C GLY A 227 -27.11 -38.45 2.53
N CYS A 228 -26.33 -39.50 2.25
CA CYS A 228 -26.86 -40.78 1.79
C CYS A 228 -25.81 -41.87 2.04
N ASP A 229 -25.83 -42.44 3.24
CA ASP A 229 -25.34 -43.80 3.45
C ASP A 229 -26.03 -44.39 4.69
N THR A 230 -27.00 -45.25 4.43
CA THR A 230 -27.56 -46.20 5.39
C THR A 230 -26.66 -47.42 5.43
N GLY A 231 -25.91 -47.63 6.51
CA GLY A 231 -25.12 -48.86 6.67
C GLY A 231 -24.31 -48.87 7.95
N ALA A 232 -24.68 -49.76 8.88
CA ALA A 232 -24.14 -49.87 10.22
C ALA A 232 -22.66 -50.31 10.30
N SER A 233 -21.93 -49.83 11.31
CA SER A 233 -21.22 -50.69 12.28
C SER A 233 -20.54 -49.90 13.39
N ASN A 234 -20.66 -50.44 14.59
CA ASN A 234 -20.01 -50.02 15.84
C ASN A 234 -18.49 -50.24 15.76
N SER A 235 -17.68 -49.28 16.20
CA SER A 235 -16.54 -49.57 17.08
C SER A 235 -16.02 -48.31 17.77
N SER A 236 -15.82 -48.45 19.08
CA SER A 236 -15.18 -47.50 19.98
C SER A 236 -13.75 -47.19 19.56
N ARG A 237 -13.37 -45.91 19.61
CA ARG A 237 -12.00 -45.51 19.96
C ARG A 237 -11.96 -44.08 20.50
N ASP A 238 -11.44 -44.02 21.71
CA ASP A 238 -11.07 -42.86 22.49
C ASP A 238 -10.04 -42.01 21.73
N HIS A 239 -10.38 -40.78 21.37
CA HIS A 239 -9.42 -39.79 20.86
C HIS A 239 -9.62 -38.47 21.57
N SER A 240 -8.61 -38.12 22.36
CA SER A 240 -8.47 -36.84 23.06
C SER A 240 -8.71 -35.70 22.09
N ALA A 241 -9.60 -34.77 22.47
CA ALA A 241 -9.95 -33.61 21.68
C ALA A 241 -8.75 -32.66 21.55
N ALA A 242 -7.99 -32.80 20.47
CA ALA A 242 -7.07 -31.75 20.02
C ALA A 242 -7.90 -30.53 19.59
N SER A 243 -7.80 -29.45 20.37
CA SER A 243 -8.52 -28.20 20.11
C SER A 243 -8.21 -27.69 18.71
N THR A 244 -9.25 -27.51 17.89
CA THR A 244 -9.13 -26.93 16.56
C THR A 244 -8.57 -25.51 16.68
N PRO A 245 -7.51 -25.12 15.93
CA PRO A 245 -6.92 -23.80 16.06
C PRO A 245 -7.97 -22.73 15.72
N ARG A 246 -8.22 -21.85 16.69
CA ARG A 246 -8.97 -20.61 16.50
C ARG A 246 -8.03 -19.60 15.86
N ALA A 247 -8.42 -19.07 14.70
CA ALA A 247 -7.75 -17.91 14.13
C ALA A 247 -8.17 -16.67 14.92
N ILE A 248 -7.32 -16.22 15.86
CA ILE A 248 -7.54 -14.97 16.61
C ILE A 248 -6.64 -13.89 16.00
N ILE A 249 -7.28 -12.84 15.49
CA ILE A 249 -6.61 -11.64 15.01
C ILE A 249 -6.83 -10.56 16.08
N THR A 250 -5.81 -10.24 16.87
CA THR A 250 -5.92 -9.23 17.92
C THR A 250 -5.13 -7.99 17.56
N LEU A 251 -5.79 -6.84 17.49
CA LEU A 251 -5.12 -5.55 17.39
C LEU A 251 -4.47 -5.23 18.75
N ARG A 252 -3.14 -5.05 18.75
CA ARG A 252 -2.39 -4.53 19.90
C ARG A 252 -2.47 -3.00 19.93
N PRO A 253 -2.49 -2.38 21.11
CA PRO A 253 -2.41 -0.92 21.23
C PRO A 253 -1.10 -0.39 20.61
N PRO A 254 -1.11 0.75 19.92
CA PRO A 254 0.11 1.40 19.47
C PRO A 254 0.95 1.80 20.69
N GLY A 255 2.11 1.15 20.90
CA GLY A 255 3.04 1.48 22.00
C GLY A 255 3.67 0.29 22.73
N ALA A 256 3.12 -0.93 22.58
CA ALA A 256 3.70 -2.14 23.19
C ALA A 256 4.87 -2.68 22.35
N GLY A 257 6.02 -2.01 22.39
CA GLY A 257 7.26 -2.54 21.87
C GLY A 257 7.75 -3.72 22.71
N SER A 258 8.10 -4.82 22.05
CA SER A 258 8.81 -5.94 22.64
C SER A 258 10.16 -5.46 23.19
N LYS A 259 10.35 -5.48 24.51
CA LYS A 259 11.67 -5.35 25.13
C LYS A 259 12.37 -6.70 25.00
N ASN A 260 13.16 -6.89 23.94
CA ASN A 260 14.22 -7.88 23.98
C ASN A 260 15.44 -7.23 24.62
N GLY A 261 15.83 -7.77 25.77
CA GLY A 261 16.90 -7.27 26.60
C GLY A 261 18.27 -7.48 25.99
N GLN A 262 19.08 -6.44 26.08
CA GLN A 262 20.49 -6.54 26.46
C GLN A 262 20.75 -5.45 27.50
N LYS A 263 21.39 -5.87 28.61
CA LYS A 263 21.71 -5.06 29.79
C LYS A 263 22.72 -3.95 29.45
N PRO A 264 22.73 -2.86 30.24
CA PRO A 264 23.63 -1.72 30.04
C PRO A 264 25.03 -2.04 30.55
N THR A 265 26.06 -1.63 29.79
CA THR A 265 27.42 -1.48 30.32
C THR A 265 27.66 -0.01 30.64
N GLU A 266 27.80 0.27 31.93
CA GLU A 266 28.39 1.50 32.45
C GLU A 266 29.87 1.57 32.05
N THR A 267 30.30 2.73 31.55
CA THR A 267 31.64 3.26 31.83
C THR A 267 31.54 4.77 31.95
N ALA A 268 32.01 5.27 33.09
CA ALA A 268 32.03 6.67 33.47
C ALA A 268 33.29 7.38 32.93
N GLY A 269 33.17 8.70 32.75
CA GLY A 269 34.24 9.67 32.99
C GLY A 269 35.11 10.07 31.79
N ASN A 270 34.88 11.27 31.22
CA ASN A 270 35.66 12.46 31.60
C ASN A 270 35.17 13.71 30.88
N GLY A 271 35.11 14.82 31.62
CA GLY A 271 34.68 16.12 31.10
C GLY A 271 35.79 16.92 30.43
N HIS A 272 35.40 17.91 29.64
CA HIS A 272 36.13 19.17 29.44
C HIS A 272 35.15 20.29 29.01
N LYS A 273 35.23 21.42 29.70
CA LYS A 273 34.64 22.72 29.32
C LYS A 273 35.65 23.50 28.48
N THR A 274 35.17 24.24 27.46
CA THR A 274 35.55 25.62 27.00
C THR A 274 34.99 25.83 25.58
N ARG A 275 34.08 26.78 25.29
CA ARG A 275 34.13 28.26 25.15
C ARG A 275 34.34 28.72 23.69
N SER A 276 33.37 29.51 23.20
CA SER A 276 33.37 30.58 22.18
C SER A 276 33.93 30.39 20.76
N GLY A 277 33.11 30.80 19.78
CA GLY A 277 33.54 31.65 18.65
C GLY A 277 33.83 30.93 17.33
N GLY A 278 33.10 31.29 16.28
CA GLY A 278 33.40 30.89 14.91
C GLY A 278 32.16 30.83 14.04
N GLY A 279 31.77 31.98 13.47
CA GLY A 279 30.77 32.02 12.41
C GLY A 279 31.23 31.26 11.18
N VAL A 280 30.30 30.61 10.49
CA VAL A 280 30.51 30.10 9.13
C VAL A 280 29.46 30.74 8.24
N SER A 281 29.89 31.71 7.44
CA SER A 281 29.15 32.18 6.28
C SER A 281 29.20 31.07 5.22
N PHE A 282 28.05 30.61 4.75
CA PHE A 282 27.99 29.84 3.52
C PHE A 282 27.85 30.81 2.36
N GLY A 283 28.89 30.84 1.52
CA GLY A 283 28.98 31.67 0.32
C GLY A 283 27.77 31.45 -0.59
N GLY A 284 27.20 32.56 -1.03
CA GLY A 284 26.09 32.59 -1.97
C GLY A 284 26.48 31.98 -3.32
N TYR A 285 25.59 31.14 -3.85
CA TYR A 285 25.61 30.75 -5.24
C TYR A 285 25.11 31.93 -6.09
N THR A 286 26.00 32.54 -6.87
CA THR A 286 25.73 33.70 -7.74
C THR A 286 25.32 33.27 -9.15
N GLY A 287 24.25 32.50 -9.27
CA GLY A 287 23.67 32.09 -10.55
C GLY A 287 22.16 32.34 -10.56
N ASP A 288 21.62 32.65 -11.75
CA ASP A 288 20.18 32.79 -11.96
C ASP A 288 19.47 31.47 -11.59
N PRO A 289 18.68 31.43 -10.50
CA PRO A 289 18.06 30.18 -10.03
C PRO A 289 17.00 29.64 -11.00
N LEU A 290 16.50 30.45 -11.94
CA LEU A 290 15.55 30.02 -12.97
C LEU A 290 16.19 29.10 -14.02
N LYS A 291 17.52 29.07 -14.15
CA LYS A 291 18.22 28.16 -15.08
C LYS A 291 18.14 26.68 -14.70
N TYR A 292 17.66 26.37 -13.50
CA TYR A 292 17.66 25.03 -12.92
C TYR A 292 16.25 24.52 -12.58
N VAL A 293 15.23 25.14 -13.18
CA VAL A 293 13.83 24.75 -13.03
C VAL A 293 13.40 23.95 -14.27
N GLY A 294 13.08 22.68 -14.08
CA GLY A 294 12.42 21.85 -15.09
C GLY A 294 10.92 22.07 -14.99
N VAL A 295 10.30 22.61 -16.03
CA VAL A 295 8.87 22.91 -16.06
C VAL A 295 8.17 21.95 -17.03
N TRP A 296 7.15 21.25 -16.55
CA TRP A 296 6.35 20.33 -17.37
C TRP A 296 4.91 20.86 -17.50
N ALA A 297 4.54 21.25 -18.72
CA ALA A 297 3.16 21.59 -19.06
C ALA A 297 2.42 20.32 -19.48
N TYR A 298 1.34 20.00 -18.79
CA TYR A 298 0.30 19.12 -19.34
C TYR A 298 -0.67 19.88 -20.25
N ASP A 299 -0.39 21.16 -20.53
CA ASP A 299 -1.32 22.10 -21.14
C ASP A 299 -1.24 22.19 -22.67
N ARG A 300 -0.73 21.13 -23.32
CA ARG A 300 -1.30 20.83 -24.64
C ARG A 300 -2.63 20.15 -24.36
N PRO A 301 -3.77 20.63 -24.91
CA PRO A 301 -4.91 19.75 -25.03
C PRO A 301 -4.37 18.47 -25.67
N VAL A 302 -4.60 17.33 -25.04
CA VAL A 302 -4.37 16.07 -25.75
C VAL A 302 -5.41 16.10 -26.86
N VAL A 303 -5.05 16.68 -28.01
CA VAL A 303 -5.78 16.53 -29.26
C VAL A 303 -5.51 15.09 -29.64
N ARG A 304 -6.28 14.20 -29.02
CA ARG A 304 -6.34 12.82 -29.40
C ARG A 304 -7.06 12.82 -30.72
N THR A 305 -6.42 12.27 -31.73
CA THR A 305 -7.18 11.82 -32.88
C THR A 305 -8.27 10.86 -32.39
N GLU A 306 -9.41 10.79 -33.07
CA GLU A 306 -10.44 9.79 -32.76
C GLU A 306 -9.84 8.38 -32.69
N LYS A 307 -8.78 8.14 -33.47
CA LYS A 307 -7.99 6.92 -33.47
C LYS A 307 -7.22 6.68 -32.17
N GLU A 308 -6.63 7.69 -31.54
CA GLU A 308 -5.92 7.56 -30.26
C GLU A 308 -6.87 7.41 -29.07
N GLN A 309 -8.01 8.11 -29.10
CA GLN A 309 -9.06 7.93 -28.10
C GLN A 309 -9.70 6.53 -28.23
N ALA A 310 -9.99 6.10 -29.47
CA ALA A 310 -10.46 4.75 -29.74
C ALA A 310 -9.45 3.68 -29.32
N LEU A 311 -8.14 3.87 -29.51
CA LEU A 311 -7.10 2.93 -29.04
C LEU A 311 -7.01 2.85 -27.52
N ILE A 312 -7.26 3.96 -26.80
CA ILE A 312 -7.30 3.97 -25.34
C ILE A 312 -8.58 3.31 -24.83
N ASP A 313 -9.72 3.63 -25.41
CA ASP A 313 -11.00 3.02 -25.05
C ASP A 313 -11.02 1.54 -25.42
N GLU A 314 -10.40 1.15 -26.54
CA GLU A 314 -10.11 -0.23 -26.92
C GLU A 314 -9.09 -0.87 -25.96
N ALA A 315 -8.06 -0.17 -25.48
CA ALA A 315 -7.16 -0.73 -24.46
C ALA A 315 -7.87 -0.92 -23.10
N TYR A 316 -8.79 -0.02 -22.74
CA TYR A 316 -9.62 -0.09 -21.53
C TYR A 316 -10.68 -1.21 -21.62
N GLU A 317 -11.39 -1.29 -22.74
CA GLU A 317 -12.44 -2.26 -23.00
C GLU A 317 -11.86 -3.62 -23.43
N ALA A 318 -11.09 -3.68 -24.52
CA ALA A 318 -10.55 -4.91 -25.09
C ALA A 318 -9.43 -5.56 -24.25
N GLY A 319 -8.60 -4.76 -23.57
CA GLY A 319 -7.44 -5.30 -22.82
C GLY A 319 -7.75 -5.78 -21.41
N TYR A 320 -8.63 -5.07 -20.68
CA TYR A 320 -8.72 -5.22 -19.23
C TYR A 320 -10.02 -5.85 -18.73
N TYR A 321 -11.14 -5.48 -19.32
CA TYR A 321 -12.45 -6.03 -18.92
C TYR A 321 -12.93 -7.13 -19.86
N THR A 322 -12.67 -7.06 -21.17
CA THR A 322 -13.15 -8.08 -22.12
C THR A 322 -12.42 -9.42 -21.95
N ALA A 323 -11.09 -9.44 -21.88
CA ALA A 323 -10.33 -10.66 -21.62
C ALA A 323 -10.69 -11.29 -20.25
N HIS A 324 -10.92 -10.46 -19.22
CA HIS A 324 -11.32 -10.93 -17.90
C HIS A 324 -12.78 -11.45 -17.88
N ARG A 325 -13.68 -10.81 -18.63
CA ARG A 325 -15.08 -11.23 -18.78
C ARG A 325 -15.18 -12.52 -19.58
N GLU A 326 -14.48 -12.62 -20.70
CA GLU A 326 -14.41 -13.83 -21.52
C GLU A 326 -13.77 -14.99 -20.75
N ARG A 327 -12.70 -14.73 -19.99
CA ARG A 327 -12.09 -15.74 -19.12
C ARG A 327 -13.07 -16.21 -18.04
N ARG A 328 -13.84 -15.29 -17.43
CA ARG A 328 -14.90 -15.63 -16.46
C ARG A 328 -16.03 -16.46 -17.09
N GLU A 329 -16.49 -16.09 -18.29
CA GLU A 329 -17.54 -16.82 -19.00
C GLU A 329 -17.08 -18.20 -19.47
N ARG A 330 -15.85 -18.33 -19.97
CA ARG A 330 -15.24 -19.63 -20.31
C ARG A 330 -15.10 -20.53 -19.09
N LEU A 331 -14.64 -19.97 -17.96
CA LEU A 331 -14.52 -20.72 -16.70
C LEU A 331 -15.89 -21.16 -16.16
N LYS A 332 -16.91 -20.32 -16.31
CA LYS A 332 -18.30 -20.62 -15.94
C LYS A 332 -18.87 -21.73 -16.81
N ALA A 333 -18.73 -21.63 -18.14
CA ALA A 333 -19.16 -22.65 -19.08
C ALA A 333 -18.45 -24.00 -18.86
N ARG A 334 -17.14 -23.98 -18.53
CA ARG A 334 -16.36 -25.19 -18.19
C ARG A 334 -16.88 -25.84 -16.92
N LYS A 335 -17.18 -25.05 -15.88
CA LYS A 335 -17.77 -25.54 -14.62
C LYS A 335 -19.17 -26.12 -14.82
N GLU A 336 -20.01 -25.49 -15.65
CA GLU A 336 -21.34 -26.00 -15.97
C GLU A 336 -21.29 -27.31 -16.77
N ARG A 337 -20.35 -27.44 -17.73
CA ARG A 337 -20.12 -28.70 -18.47
C ARG A 337 -19.61 -29.82 -17.56
N ALA A 338 -18.64 -29.53 -16.69
CA ALA A 338 -18.14 -30.50 -15.71
C ALA A 338 -19.24 -30.93 -14.72
N ALA A 339 -20.09 -30.00 -14.27
CA ALA A 339 -21.24 -30.31 -13.42
C ALA A 339 -22.26 -31.22 -14.14
N ARG A 340 -22.54 -30.98 -15.42
CA ARG A 340 -23.42 -31.84 -16.24
C ARG A 340 -22.84 -33.24 -16.46
N ARG A 341 -21.54 -33.37 -16.73
CA ARG A 341 -20.89 -34.68 -16.90
C ARG A 341 -20.90 -35.52 -15.63
N ARG A 342 -20.70 -34.87 -14.46
CA ARG A 342 -20.82 -35.52 -13.15
C ARG A 342 -22.23 -35.99 -12.84
N LEU A 343 -23.26 -35.24 -13.25
CA LEU A 343 -24.65 -35.66 -13.15
C LEU A 343 -24.99 -36.85 -14.07
N MET A 344 -24.24 -37.04 -15.16
CA MET A 344 -24.43 -38.12 -16.14
C MET A 344 -23.53 -39.34 -15.89
N GLY A 345 -22.71 -39.34 -14.83
CA GLY A 345 -21.87 -40.48 -14.45
C GLY A 345 -20.62 -40.71 -15.31
N GLU A 346 -20.19 -39.71 -16.10
CA GLU A 346 -18.97 -39.80 -16.92
C GLU A 346 -17.71 -39.49 -16.10
N SER A 347 -16.66 -40.32 -16.20
CA SER A 347 -15.39 -40.14 -15.47
C SER A 347 -14.49 -39.08 -16.12
N ASP A 348 -13.93 -38.18 -15.31
CA ASP A 348 -13.02 -37.10 -15.71
C ASP A 348 -11.67 -37.67 -16.20
N VAL A 349 -11.44 -37.75 -17.52
CA VAL A 349 -10.11 -37.93 -18.11
C VAL A 349 -9.56 -36.54 -18.47
N GLU A 350 -8.77 -35.94 -17.57
CA GLU A 350 -8.02 -34.70 -17.83
C GLU A 350 -6.68 -35.05 -18.49
N THR A 351 -6.58 -34.85 -19.80
CA THR A 351 -5.29 -34.81 -20.52
C THR A 351 -4.69 -33.40 -20.42
N SER A 352 -3.67 -33.27 -19.58
CA SER A 352 -2.40 -32.53 -19.78
C SER A 352 -2.33 -31.15 -20.45
N GLU A 353 -3.40 -30.34 -20.53
CA GLU A 353 -3.28 -28.95 -21.04
C GLU A 353 -2.94 -27.91 -19.95
N GLU A 354 -2.84 -28.30 -18.67
CA GLU A 354 -2.45 -27.39 -17.58
C GLU A 354 -0.99 -26.92 -17.61
N GLU A 355 -0.12 -27.54 -18.42
CA GLU A 355 1.31 -27.17 -18.53
C GLU A 355 1.64 -26.19 -19.66
N GLU A 356 0.70 -25.90 -20.58
CA GLU A 356 0.96 -25.01 -21.73
C GLU A 356 0.46 -23.57 -21.54
N GLU A 357 -0.27 -23.29 -20.45
CA GLU A 357 -0.90 -21.98 -20.17
C GLU A 357 -0.48 -21.34 -18.81
N GLN A 358 0.72 -21.71 -18.30
CA GLN A 358 1.49 -20.93 -17.30
C GLN A 358 2.55 -20.10 -18.01
#